data_AF-A0A433PF49-F1
#
_entry.id   AF-A0A433PF49-F1
#
_cell.length_a   1.000
_cell.length_b   1.000
_cell.length_c   1.000
_cell.angle_alpha   90.00
_cell.angle_beta   90.00
_cell.angle_gamma   90.00
#
_symmetry.space_group_name_H-M   'P 1'
#
loop_
_entity.id
_entity.type
_entity.pdbx_description
1 polymer ?
#
loop_
_entity_poly.entity_id
_entity_poly.type
_entity_poly.pdbx_seq_one_letter_code
_entity_poly.pdbx_strand_id
1 'polypeptide(L)'
;MYLLPINSLIEFEDPEKRLQKPHLEGWFDANVWSNIIDNCFGNMKDIELIRKESSSMAISTRKNRERSHEDRKKIGRRMDGIFRTYVGDIEYGAIEVGKD
;
A
#
# COMPACT_ATOMS: atom_id res chain seq x y z
N MET A 1 -23.70 -0.95 -8.18
CA MET A 1 -22.92 -0.75 -9.41
C MET A 1 -21.69 0.03 -9.02
N TYR A 2 -20.58 -0.65 -8.78
CA TYR A 2 -19.34 0.03 -8.39
C TYR A 2 -18.70 0.57 -9.66
N LEU A 3 -18.63 1.90 -9.77
CA LEU A 3 -17.89 2.55 -10.83
C LEU A 3 -16.42 2.22 -10.60
N LEU A 4 -15.85 1.34 -11.43
CA LEU A 4 -14.41 1.37 -11.64
C LEU A 4 -14.06 2.81 -12.05
N PRO A 5 -13.00 3.41 -11.50
CA PRO A 5 -12.64 4.78 -11.84
C PRO A 5 -12.44 4.84 -13.35
N ILE A 6 -13.17 5.76 -14.01
CA ILE A 6 -13.24 5.93 -15.47
C ILE A 6 -11.85 5.90 -16.13
N ASN A 7 -10.79 6.28 -15.41
CA ASN A 7 -9.42 6.29 -15.90
C ASN A 7 -8.78 4.92 -16.12
N SER A 8 -9.10 3.87 -15.36
CA SER A 8 -8.40 2.59 -15.50
C SER A 8 -8.79 1.84 -16.79
N LEU A 9 -10.05 1.96 -17.21
CA LEU A 9 -10.53 1.43 -18.49
C LEU A 9 -9.93 2.22 -19.67
N ILE A 10 -9.79 3.55 -19.52
CA ILE A 10 -9.17 4.41 -20.54
C ILE A 10 -7.71 4.02 -20.77
N GLU A 11 -6.94 3.74 -19.72
CA GLU A 11 -5.52 3.34 -19.88
C GLU A 11 -5.37 1.95 -20.52
N PHE A 12 -6.31 1.04 -20.28
CA PHE A 12 -6.32 -0.29 -20.91
C PHE A 12 -6.66 -0.22 -22.40
N GLU A 13 -7.61 0.64 -22.76
CA GLU A 13 -8.07 0.85 -24.14
C GLU A 13 -7.21 1.88 -24.91
N ASP A 14 -6.15 2.41 -24.29
CA ASP A 14 -5.27 3.41 -24.89
C ASP A 14 -4.63 2.88 -26.18
N PRO A 15 -4.91 3.49 -27.35
CA PRO A 15 -4.32 3.08 -28.62
C PRO A 15 -2.79 3.19 -28.65
N GLU A 16 -2.20 4.05 -27.82
CA GLU A 16 -0.74 4.14 -27.66
C GLU A 16 -0.14 3.06 -26.76
N LYS A 17 -0.99 2.22 -26.15
CA LYS A 17 -0.60 1.13 -25.25
C LYS A 17 0.35 1.60 -24.16
N ARG A 18 0.07 2.75 -23.54
CA ARG A 18 0.95 3.37 -22.56
C ARG A 18 1.30 2.46 -21.39
N LEU A 19 0.40 1.58 -20.95
CA LEU A 19 0.67 0.57 -19.92
C LEU A 19 1.75 -0.46 -20.30
N GLN A 20 1.97 -0.71 -21.60
CA GLN A 20 2.96 -1.68 -22.10
C GLN A 20 4.35 -1.07 -22.29
N LYS A 21 4.47 0.26 -22.19
CA LYS A 21 5.76 0.94 -22.30
C LYS A 21 6.58 0.74 -21.01
N PRO A 22 7.92 0.77 -21.09
CA PRO A 22 8.75 0.71 -19.89
C PRO A 22 8.49 1.90 -18.98
N HIS A 23 8.10 1.63 -17.73
CA HIS A 23 7.88 2.64 -16.70
C HIS A 23 8.57 2.24 -15.39
N LEU A 24 8.89 3.23 -14.57
CA LEU A 24 9.35 2.99 -13.20
C LEU A 24 8.16 2.65 -12.30
N GLU A 25 8.43 1.94 -11.20
CA GLU A 25 7.41 1.51 -10.24
C GLU A 25 6.51 2.66 -9.75
N GLY A 26 7.09 3.84 -9.47
CA GLY A 26 6.32 5.01 -9.03
C GLY A 26 5.32 5.52 -10.06
N TRP A 27 5.55 5.28 -11.36
CA TRP A 27 4.57 5.59 -12.39
C TRP A 27 3.35 4.67 -12.27
N PHE A 28 3.56 3.37 -12.08
CA PHE A 28 2.46 2.42 -11.87
C PHE A 28 1.73 2.68 -10.56
N ASP A 29 2.43 3.07 -9.49
CA ASP A 29 1.79 3.47 -8.25
C ASP A 29 0.82 4.61 -8.46
N ALA A 30 1.25 5.70 -9.11
CA ALA A 30 0.43 6.89 -9.27
C ALA A 30 -0.70 6.72 -10.29
N ASN A 31 -0.43 6.07 -11.42
CA ASN A 31 -1.37 6.03 -12.55
C ASN A 31 -2.29 4.79 -12.50
N VAL A 32 -1.83 3.67 -11.94
CA VAL A 32 -2.58 2.42 -11.92
C VAL A 32 -3.04 2.08 -10.49
N TRP A 33 -2.10 1.89 -9.57
CA TRP A 33 -2.42 1.34 -8.26
C TRP A 33 -3.18 2.30 -7.36
N SER A 34 -2.85 3.58 -7.34
CA SER A 34 -3.60 4.58 -6.56
C SER A 34 -5.05 4.65 -7.02
N ASN A 35 -5.30 4.64 -8.34
CA ASN A 35 -6.65 4.65 -8.87
C ASN A 35 -7.46 3.40 -8.47
N ILE A 36 -6.83 2.24 -8.36
CA ILE A 36 -7.53 1.01 -7.99
C ILE A 36 -7.67 0.92 -6.47
N ILE A 37 -6.55 0.95 -5.76
CA ILE A 37 -6.47 0.64 -4.33
C ILE A 37 -7.07 1.79 -3.52
N ASP A 38 -6.64 3.03 -3.75
CA ASP A 38 -7.09 4.16 -2.92
C ASP A 38 -8.60 4.40 -3.10
N ASN A 39 -9.13 4.23 -4.32
CA ASN A 39 -10.58 4.35 -4.55
C ASN A 39 -11.38 3.16 -3.99
N CYS A 40 -10.87 1.93 -4.09
CA CYS A 40 -11.54 0.76 -3.49
C CYS A 40 -11.70 0.91 -1.98
N PHE A 41 -10.69 1.49 -1.32
CA PHE A 41 -10.62 1.57 0.13
C PHE A 41 -10.98 2.93 0.71
N GLY A 42 -11.08 3.98 -0.12
CA GLY A 42 -11.38 5.35 0.32
C GLY A 42 -12.77 5.54 0.94
N ASN A 43 -13.70 4.60 0.69
CA ASN A 43 -15.04 4.62 1.28
C ASN A 43 -15.17 3.79 2.57
N MET A 44 -14.09 3.15 3.03
CA MET A 44 -14.14 2.41 4.30
C MET A 44 -14.13 3.38 5.48
N LYS A 45 -15.08 3.20 6.40
CA LYS A 45 -15.10 3.96 7.66
C LYS A 45 -13.99 3.44 8.57
N ASP A 46 -13.33 4.38 9.25
CA ASP A 46 -12.36 4.12 10.32
C ASP A 46 -11.07 3.41 9.92
N ILE A 47 -10.85 3.16 8.62
CA ILE A 47 -9.62 2.58 8.08
C ILE A 47 -8.96 3.60 7.14
N GLU A 48 -7.68 3.85 7.36
CA GLU A 48 -6.81 4.56 6.43
C GLU A 48 -5.84 3.60 5.76
N LEU A 49 -5.51 3.90 4.50
CA LEU A 49 -4.41 3.30 3.78
C LEU A 49 -3.25 4.29 3.75
N ILE A 50 -2.17 3.99 4.46
CA ILE A 50 -0.92 4.73 4.34
C ILE A 50 -0.08 4.10 3.24
N ARG A 51 0.18 4.86 2.18
CA ARG A 51 1.01 4.43 1.05
C ARG A 51 2.46 4.80 1.30
N LYS A 52 3.36 3.81 1.22
CA LYS A 52 4.82 3.97 1.22
C LYS A 52 5.44 4.86 2.29
N GLU A 53 4.75 5.45 3.26
CA GLU A 53 5.33 6.46 4.18
C GLU A 53 5.63 5.91 5.57
N SER A 54 4.91 4.87 5.98
CA SER A 54 5.00 4.32 7.33
C SER A 54 5.68 2.95 7.38
N SER A 55 6.18 2.63 8.56
CA SER A 55 6.74 1.33 8.89
C SER A 55 5.78 0.57 9.80
N SER A 56 5.62 -0.73 9.56
CA SER A 56 4.72 -1.55 10.35
C SER A 56 5.23 -1.72 11.79
N MET A 57 4.46 -1.21 12.74
CA MET A 57 4.69 -1.37 14.16
C MET A 57 4.34 -2.78 14.62
N ALA A 58 3.32 -3.41 14.02
CA ALA A 58 2.96 -4.79 14.32
C ALA A 58 4.11 -5.75 13.99
N ILE A 59 4.76 -5.58 12.83
CA ILE A 59 5.93 -6.37 12.45
C ILE A 59 7.10 -6.12 13.41
N SER A 60 7.35 -4.86 13.78
CA SER A 60 8.41 -4.50 14.73
C SER A 60 8.19 -5.20 16.08
N THR A 61 6.99 -5.05 16.65
CA THR A 61 6.58 -5.65 17.93
C THR A 61 6.72 -7.16 17.90
N ARG A 62 6.20 -7.83 16.86
CA ARG A 62 6.32 -9.29 16.70
C ARG A 62 7.78 -9.74 16.65
N LYS A 63 8.61 -9.09 15.83
CA LYS A 63 10.02 -9.47 15.66
C LYS A 63 10.87 -9.16 16.87
N ASN A 64 10.49 -8.18 17.68
CA ASN A 64 11.20 -7.80 18.91
C ASN A 64 10.74 -8.56 20.15
N ARG A 65 9.68 -9.38 20.07
CA ARG A 65 9.13 -10.11 21.22
C ARG A 65 10.19 -10.97 21.94
N GLU A 66 11.08 -11.58 21.17
CA GLU A 66 12.14 -12.47 21.68
C GLU A 66 13.52 -11.77 21.71
N ARG A 67 13.59 -10.45 21.44
CA ARG A 67 14.87 -9.72 21.40
C ARG A 67 15.16 -9.05 22.72
N SER A 68 16.44 -9.06 23.09
CA SER A 68 16.96 -8.25 24.19
C SER A 68 16.82 -6.76 23.86
N HIS A 69 16.97 -5.89 24.87
CA HIS A 69 16.95 -4.44 24.64
C HIS A 69 18.08 -3.97 23.69
N GLU A 70 19.21 -4.68 23.69
CA GLU A 70 20.38 -4.36 22.84
C GLU A 70 20.13 -4.73 21.37
N ASP A 71 19.40 -5.81 21.12
CA ASP A 71 19.10 -6.30 19.75
C ASP A 71 17.78 -5.76 19.18
N ARG A 72 17.03 -5.00 19.98
CA ARG A 72 15.70 -4.51 19.61
C ARG A 72 15.78 -3.55 18.42
N LYS A 73 14.97 -3.81 17.39
CA LYS A 73 14.78 -2.85 16.29
C LYS A 73 13.81 -1.76 16.70
N LYS A 74 14.27 -0.51 16.70
CA LYS A 74 13.43 0.66 17.04
C LYS A 74 12.35 0.94 15.99
N ILE A 75 12.65 0.68 14.71
CA ILE A 75 11.75 0.93 13.57
C ILE A 75 11.41 -0.39 12.88
N GLY A 76 10.15 -0.51 12.46
CA GLY A 76 9.65 -1.63 11.68
C GLY A 76 10.17 -1.66 10.24
N ARG A 77 9.62 -2.59 9.45
CA ARG A 77 9.87 -2.60 7.99
C ARG A 77 8.91 -1.60 7.35
N ARG A 78 9.43 -0.77 6.44
CA ARG A 78 8.63 0.08 5.54
C ARG A 78 7.92 -0.81 4.52
N MET A 79 6.61 -0.63 4.40
CA MET A 79 5.74 -1.42 3.53
C MET A 79 5.27 -0.55 2.36
N ASP A 80 4.83 -1.15 1.26
CA ASP A 80 4.30 -0.39 0.13
C ASP A 80 2.93 0.22 0.45
N GLY A 81 2.21 -0.39 1.38
CA GLY A 81 1.04 0.18 2.01
C GLY A 81 0.71 -0.49 3.34
N ILE A 82 0.02 0.23 4.22
CA ILE A 82 -0.49 -0.28 5.51
C ILE A 82 -1.94 0.15 5.66
N PHE A 83 -2.83 -0.82 5.87
CA PHE A 83 -4.20 -0.58 6.26
C PHE A 83 -4.27 -0.54 7.78
N ARG A 84 -4.71 0.57 8.36
CA ARG A 84 -4.80 0.73 9.81
C ARG A 84 -5.96 1.62 10.25
N THR A 85 -6.31 1.58 11.52
CA THR A 85 -7.25 2.56 12.08
C THR A 85 -6.66 3.96 12.14
N TYR A 86 -7.49 4.99 11.95
CA TYR A 86 -7.10 6.38 12.21
C TYR A 86 -6.75 6.64 13.69
N VAL A 87 -7.37 5.87 14.60
CA VAL A 87 -7.18 6.01 16.05
C VAL A 87 -6.68 4.69 16.61
N GLY A 88 -5.59 4.74 17.38
CA GLY A 88 -5.03 3.57 18.06
C GLY A 88 -4.04 2.73 17.25
N ASP A 89 -3.74 3.13 16.00
CA ASP A 89 -2.72 2.52 15.13
C ASP A 89 -2.85 0.98 14.97
N ILE A 90 -4.07 0.45 14.94
CA ILE A 90 -4.31 -0.98 14.76
C ILE A 90 -4.16 -1.33 13.29
N GLU A 91 -3.13 -2.11 12.95
CA GLU A 91 -2.84 -2.57 11.59
C GLU A 91 -3.65 -3.82 11.24
N TYR A 92 -4.38 -3.77 10.11
CA TYR A 92 -5.20 -4.89 9.61
C TYR A 92 -4.54 -5.63 8.45
N GLY A 93 -3.66 -4.97 7.72
CA GLY A 93 -3.02 -5.53 6.54
C GLY A 93 -1.94 -4.63 5.98
N ALA A 94 -1.14 -5.19 5.08
CA ALA A 94 -0.09 -4.47 4.40
C ALA A 94 0.01 -4.90 2.94
N ILE A 95 0.56 -4.01 2.12
CA ILE A 95 0.89 -4.24 0.72
C ILE A 95 2.41 -4.40 0.65
N GLU A 96 2.86 -5.48 0.01
CA GLU A 96 4.25 -5.66 -0.40
C GLU A 96 4.27 -6.07 -1.87
N VAL A 97 5.26 -5.58 -2.61
CA VAL A 97 5.62 -6.16 -3.90
C VAL A 97 6.01 -7.63 -3.73
N GLY A 98 5.37 -8.50 -4.51
CA GLY A 98 5.82 -9.88 -4.65
C GLY A 98 7.19 -9.90 -5.31
N LYS A 99 8.16 -10.59 -4.71
CA LYS A 99 9.43 -10.91 -5.37
C LYS A 99 9.37 -12.38 -5.73
N ASP A 100 9.50 -12.67 -7.02
CA ASP A 100 9.80 -14.01 -7.52
C ASP A 100 11.23 -14.42 -7.13
#